data_AF-A0A949HI36-F1
#
_entry.id   AF-A0A949HI36-F1
#
_cell.length_a   1.000
_cell.length_b   1.000
_cell.length_c   1.000
_cell.angle_alpha   90.00
_cell.angle_beta   90.00
_cell.angle_gamma   90.00
#
_symmetry.space_group_name_H-M   'P 1'
#
loop_
_entity.id
_entity.type
_entity.pdbx_description
1 polymer ?
#
loop_
_entity_poly.entity_id
_entity_poly.type
_entity_poly.pdbx_seq_one_letter_code
_entity_poly.pdbx_strand_id
1 'polypeptide(L)'
;MGLPAQDAPDTFTSMTHGTGHGLGLEVHEPPLLAAGGPELVAGDVVTIEPGLYCKALGGIRVEDMVVVTDGGCENLNRLHEGLCWK
;
A
#
# COMPACT_ATOMS: atom_id res chain seq x y z
N MET A 1 0.29 -11.65 -7.19
CA MET A 1 -0.77 -10.83 -6.56
C MET A 1 -1.71 -10.36 -7.64
N GLY A 2 -3.02 -10.55 -7.44
CA GLY A 2 -4.18 -9.94 -8.12
C GLY A 2 -4.10 -9.41 -9.56
N LEU A 3 -3.13 -9.83 -10.36
CA LEU A 3 -3.03 -9.44 -11.76
C LEU A 3 -4.25 -10.01 -12.49
N PRO A 4 -4.92 -9.20 -13.33
CA PRO A 4 -5.99 -9.71 -14.17
C PRO A 4 -5.47 -10.84 -15.06
N ALA A 5 -6.33 -11.83 -15.32
CA ALA A 5 -6.10 -12.77 -16.41
C ALA A 5 -5.99 -12.00 -17.74
N GLN A 6 -5.32 -12.60 -18.73
CA GLN A 6 -5.09 -11.93 -20.02
C GLN A 6 -6.40 -11.57 -20.75
N ASP A 7 -7.46 -12.34 -20.50
CA ASP A 7 -8.82 -12.17 -21.03
C ASP A 7 -9.79 -11.52 -20.04
N ALA A 8 -9.29 -10.99 -18.92
CA ALA A 8 -10.14 -10.33 -17.94
C ALA A 8 -10.86 -9.14 -18.59
N PRO A 9 -12.17 -8.96 -18.30
CA PRO A 9 -12.91 -7.83 -18.83
C PRO A 9 -12.34 -6.52 -18.30
N ASP A 10 -12.50 -5.42 -19.05
CA ASP A 10 -12.02 -4.09 -18.64
C ASP A 10 -12.67 -3.60 -17.33
N THR A 11 -13.79 -4.20 -16.91
CA THR A 11 -14.46 -3.96 -15.62
C THR A 11 -13.88 -4.74 -14.45
N PHE A 12 -12.95 -5.67 -14.69
CA PHE A 12 -12.27 -6.39 -13.64
C PHE A 12 -11.49 -5.41 -12.76
N THR A 13 -11.72 -5.50 -11.46
CA THR A 13 -11.12 -4.61 -10.47
C THR A 13 -10.23 -5.43 -9.56
N SER A 14 -8.96 -5.02 -9.41
CA SER A 14 -8.04 -5.75 -8.55
C SER A 14 -6.94 -4.89 -7.93
N MET A 15 -6.28 -5.50 -6.94
CA MET A 15 -5.04 -5.03 -6.36
C MET A 15 -3.87 -5.81 -6.96
N THR A 16 -3.04 -5.14 -7.73
CA THR A 16 -1.97 -5.77 -8.52
C THR A 16 -0.58 -5.67 -7.88
N HIS A 17 -0.49 -5.10 -6.67
CA HIS A 17 0.75 -4.84 -5.93
C HIS A 17 0.59 -5.21 -4.45
N GLY A 18 1.69 -5.11 -3.69
CA GLY A 18 1.72 -5.33 -2.24
C GLY A 18 1.02 -4.23 -1.47
N THR A 19 0.89 -4.36 -0.16
CA THR A 19 0.30 -3.30 0.68
C THR A 19 1.31 -2.22 1.05
N GLY A 20 2.58 -2.34 0.64
CA GLY A 20 3.58 -1.29 0.80
C GLY A 20 5.00 -1.83 0.83
N HIS A 21 5.93 -0.98 1.27
CA HIS A 21 7.35 -1.28 1.34
C HIS A 21 8.04 -0.45 2.44
N GLY A 22 9.24 -0.85 2.83
CA GLY A 22 10.12 -0.07 3.69
C GLY A 22 10.64 1.18 2.98
N LEU A 23 11.05 2.16 3.75
CA LEU A 23 11.69 3.37 3.25
C LEU A 23 12.67 3.95 4.27
N GLY A 24 13.59 4.78 3.79
CA GLY A 24 14.60 5.41 4.62
C GLY A 24 15.36 6.48 3.86
N LEU A 25 16.59 6.17 3.46
CA LEU A 25 17.37 7.02 2.56
C LEU A 25 16.91 6.87 1.11
N GLU A 26 16.45 5.67 0.74
CA GLU A 26 15.79 5.37 -0.51
C GLU A 26 14.27 5.33 -0.32
N VAL A 27 13.56 5.61 -1.42
CA VAL A 27 12.10 5.56 -1.44
C VAL A 27 11.62 4.11 -1.26
N HIS A 28 12.32 3.14 -1.82
CA HIS A 28 11.98 1.73 -1.71
C HIS A 28 13.14 0.96 -1.07
N GLU A 29 12.93 0.54 0.17
CA GLU A 29 13.83 -0.31 0.93
C GLU A 29 13.06 -1.56 1.43
N PRO A 30 13.74 -2.64 1.83
CA PRO A 30 13.11 -3.69 2.64
C PRO A 30 12.54 -3.10 3.95
N PRO A 31 11.48 -3.71 4.54
CA PRO A 31 10.80 -4.92 4.08
C PRO A 31 9.72 -4.65 3.02
N LEU A 32 9.48 -5.61 2.13
CA LEU A 32 8.31 -5.57 1.24
C LEU A 32 7.08 -6.11 1.97
N LEU A 33 5.99 -5.32 2.00
CA LEU A 33 4.72 -5.75 2.59
C LEU A 33 3.90 -6.47 1.51
N ALA A 34 4.18 -7.75 1.35
CA ALA A 34 3.47 -8.65 0.44
C ALA A 34 3.36 -10.05 1.05
N ALA A 35 2.60 -10.94 0.39
CA ALA A 35 2.53 -12.33 0.80
C ALA A 35 3.93 -12.96 0.83
N GLY A 36 4.33 -13.48 2.01
CA GLY A 36 5.67 -14.03 2.24
C GLY A 36 6.74 -13.00 2.62
N GLY A 37 6.37 -11.75 2.90
CA GLY A 37 7.27 -10.75 3.49
C GLY A 37 7.75 -11.14 4.90
N PRO A 38 8.86 -10.56 5.38
CA PRO A 38 9.39 -10.82 6.71
C PRO A 38 8.46 -10.31 7.81
N GLU A 39 8.66 -10.79 9.03
CA GLU A 39 8.04 -10.21 10.21
C GLU A 39 8.54 -8.78 10.42
N LEU A 40 7.63 -7.85 10.71
CA LEU A 40 7.96 -6.45 11.00
C LEU A 40 8.52 -6.34 12.43
N VAL A 41 9.52 -5.48 12.61
CA VAL A 41 10.13 -5.20 13.91
C VAL A 41 9.97 -3.75 14.29
N ALA A 42 9.98 -3.46 15.60
CA ALA A 42 9.92 -2.08 16.08
C ALA A 42 11.07 -1.25 15.50
N GLY A 43 10.74 -0.06 14.98
CA GLY A 43 11.66 0.83 14.28
C GLY A 43 11.61 0.72 12.75
N ASP A 44 10.99 -0.32 12.18
CA ASP A 44 10.73 -0.36 10.73
C ASP A 44 9.84 0.83 10.33
N VAL A 45 10.21 1.50 9.23
CA VAL A 45 9.42 2.57 8.63
C VAL A 45 8.91 2.08 7.29
N VAL A 46 7.59 2.00 7.14
CA VAL A 46 6.94 1.37 5.98
C VAL A 46 5.78 2.20 5.46
N THR A 47 5.50 2.06 4.16
CA THR A 47 4.25 2.52 3.56
C THR A 47 3.13 1.51 3.80
N ILE A 48 1.90 2.00 3.95
CA ILE A 48 0.65 1.24 3.91
C ILE A 48 -0.21 1.84 2.81
N GLU A 49 -0.21 1.21 1.64
CA GLU A 49 -0.72 1.79 0.38
C GLU A 49 -1.62 0.84 -0.43
N PRO A 50 -2.70 0.27 0.14
CA PRO A 50 -3.61 -0.56 -0.63
C PRO A 50 -4.26 0.21 -1.78
N GLY A 51 -4.39 -0.43 -2.94
CA GLY A 51 -4.96 0.18 -4.14
C GLY A 51 -5.84 -0.76 -4.94
N LEU A 52 -6.92 -0.22 -5.50
CA LEU A 52 -7.82 -0.92 -6.42
C LEU A 52 -7.85 -0.21 -7.76
N TYR A 53 -7.70 -0.98 -8.83
CA TYR A 53 -7.62 -0.47 -10.19
C TYR A 53 -8.59 -1.23 -11.09
N CYS A 54 -9.35 -0.48 -11.89
CA CYS A 54 -10.31 -0.97 -12.87
C CYS A 54 -10.09 -0.22 -14.17
N LYS A 55 -9.76 -0.94 -15.25
CA LYS A 55 -9.41 -0.31 -16.53
C LYS A 55 -10.55 0.55 -17.11
N ALA A 56 -11.79 0.16 -16.86
CA ALA A 56 -12.97 0.89 -17.33
C ALA A 56 -13.29 2.18 -16.53
N LEU A 57 -12.77 2.33 -15.30
CA LEU A 57 -13.17 3.40 -14.38
C LEU A 57 -12.00 4.28 -13.90
N GLY A 58 -10.82 3.70 -13.70
CA GLY A 58 -9.69 4.34 -13.03
C GLY A 58 -9.24 3.54 -11.81
N GLY A 59 -8.62 4.21 -10.84
CA GLY A 59 -8.17 3.55 -9.62
C GLY A 59 -8.02 4.51 -8.45
N ILE A 60 -7.95 3.94 -7.26
CA ILE A 60 -7.71 4.64 -6.00
C ILE A 60 -6.63 3.92 -5.22
N ARG A 61 -5.73 4.70 -4.64
CA ARG A 61 -4.75 4.26 -3.65
C ARG A 61 -4.70 5.33 -2.57
N VAL A 62 -4.70 4.89 -1.32
CA VAL A 62 -4.48 5.75 -0.16
C VAL A 62 -3.24 5.21 0.52
N GLU A 63 -2.27 6.08 0.79
CA GLU A 63 -0.94 5.70 1.24
C GLU A 63 -0.58 6.47 2.50
N ASP A 64 -0.24 5.72 3.54
CA ASP A 64 0.33 6.25 4.77
C ASP A 64 1.72 5.75 5.05
N MET A 65 2.51 6.58 5.76
CA MET A 65 3.80 6.20 6.29
C MET A 65 3.67 5.95 7.79
N VAL A 66 4.11 4.78 8.24
CA VAL A 66 4.03 4.39 9.64
C VAL A 66 5.37 3.90 10.17
N VAL A 67 5.62 4.17 11.45
CA VAL A 67 6.73 3.58 12.21
C VAL A 67 6.18 2.44 13.06
N VAL A 68 6.74 1.25 12.92
CA VAL A 68 6.38 0.08 13.72
C VAL A 68 6.87 0.27 15.16
N THR A 69 6.04 -0.06 16.13
CA THR A 69 6.33 -0.02 17.57
C THR A 69 6.06 -1.39 18.19
N ASP A 70 6.54 -1.63 19.41
CA ASP A 70 6.34 -2.92 20.10
C ASP A 70 4.86 -3.33 20.27
N GLY A 71 3.92 -2.36 20.22
CA GLY A 71 2.48 -2.60 20.44
C GLY A 71 1.58 -2.20 19.28
N GLY A 72 2.13 -1.77 18.14
CA GLY A 72 1.34 -1.21 17.04
C GLY A 72 2.19 -0.33 16.12
N CYS A 73 1.67 0.84 15.74
CA CYS A 73 2.41 1.77 14.90
C CYS A 73 2.12 3.24 15.24
N GLU A 74 3.06 4.12 14.90
CA GLU A 74 2.86 5.57 14.84
C GLU A 74 2.64 5.97 13.37
N ASN A 75 1.51 6.59 13.08
CA ASN A 75 1.23 7.14 11.74
C ASN A 75 1.84 8.54 11.61
N LEU A 76 2.70 8.74 10.61
CA LEU A 76 3.39 10.00 10.35
C LEU A 76 2.58 10.93 9.44
N ASN A 77 1.56 10.42 8.75
CA ASN A 77 0.69 11.21 7.90
C ASN A 77 -0.36 11.97 8.70
N ARG A 78 -0.69 13.18 8.21
CA ARG A 78 -1.66 14.10 8.82
C ARG A 78 -2.71 14.60 7.83
N LEU A 79 -2.64 14.12 6.59
CA LEU A 79 -3.59 14.50 5.54
C LEU A 79 -4.90 13.77 5.76
N HIS A 80 -5.99 14.40 5.35
CA HIS A 80 -7.32 13.81 5.43
C HIS A 80 -7.48 12.70 4.39
N GLU A 81 -7.86 11.50 4.82
CA GLU A 81 -8.03 10.32 3.96
C GLU A 81 -9.34 10.33 3.16
N GLY A 82 -10.32 11.14 3.59
CA GLY A 82 -11.61 11.21 2.91
C GLY A 82 -11.55 12.03 1.61
N LEU A 83 -12.32 11.58 0.62
CA LEU A 83 -12.53 12.24 -0.67
C LEU A 83 -13.37 13.53 -0.51
N CYS A 84 -12.80 14.54 0.14
CA CYS A 84 -13.39 15.87 0.21
C CYS A 84 -12.92 16.72 -0.98
N TRP A 85 -13.43 16.38 -2.17
CA TRP A 85 -13.31 17.27 -3.33
C TRP A 85 -14.38 18.35 -3.20
N LYS A 86 -13.98 19.57 -2.79
CA LYS A 86 -14.78 20.78 -2.99
C LYS A 86 -14.30 21.51 -4.22
#